data_AF-A0A924AWR2-F1
#
_entry.id   AF-A0A924AWR2-F1
#
_cell.length_a   1.000
_cell.length_b   1.000
_cell.length_c   1.000
_cell.angle_alpha   90.00
_cell.angle_beta   90.00
_cell.angle_gamma   90.00
#
_symmetry.space_group_name_H-M   'P 1'
#
loop_
_entity.id
_entity.type
_entity.pdbx_description
1 polymer ?
#
loop_
_entity_poly.entity_id
_entity_poly.type
_entity_poly.pdbx_seq_one_letter_code
_entity_poly.pdbx_strand_id
1 'polypeptide(L)'
;MSPLPITAPCAQPPLDSIPPGIGCARDYEDLARHFMAPPSYEYVAGGSGRDVTVAANLAAFAQWAMYPRLLRDVSAGHTRVTLGLETFAHPLLLAPVAFHNLAHSEGELATARAAHATQTCLVGSTLSSCTLEAVARMAGAQRWFQLYFQPRRDDTRALLERALAAGYGAIVVTLDAAIQAASARALRSGFRMPLACVGANLRAQAVAPQVVLGVDDSRIFQGVMGDAPTWLDLAWLMTQTSLPVWVKGVLHPDDACALKQLGVAGIIVSNHGGRSLDGAPASLGALSPVRAALRAGFPLLLDS
;
A
#
# COMPACT_ATOMS: atom_id res chain seq x y z
N MET A 1 -5.81 -20.21 -42.40
CA MET A 1 -6.85 -19.42 -41.69
C MET A 1 -6.15 -18.67 -40.58
N SER A 2 -5.92 -17.36 -40.75
CA SER A 2 -5.38 -16.53 -39.67
C SER A 2 -6.43 -16.45 -38.56
N PRO A 3 -6.07 -16.63 -37.28
CA PRO A 3 -7.02 -16.46 -36.19
C PRO A 3 -7.50 -15.01 -36.21
N LEU A 4 -8.82 -14.84 -36.22
CA LEU A 4 -9.46 -13.53 -36.05
C LEU A 4 -8.90 -12.88 -34.77
N PRO A 5 -8.52 -11.59 -34.79
CA PRO A 5 -8.13 -10.91 -33.57
C PRO A 5 -9.33 -10.95 -32.61
N ILE A 6 -9.17 -11.62 -31.48
CA ILE A 6 -10.11 -11.54 -30.37
C ILE A 6 -10.04 -10.09 -29.91
N THR A 7 -10.98 -9.27 -30.37
CA THR A 7 -11.20 -7.93 -29.83
C THR A 7 -11.50 -8.11 -28.35
N ALA A 8 -10.54 -7.76 -27.50
CA ALA A 8 -10.78 -7.72 -26.07
C ALA A 8 -12.03 -6.86 -25.82
N PRO A 9 -12.98 -7.31 -24.98
CA PRO A 9 -14.15 -6.50 -24.68
C PRO A 9 -13.68 -5.12 -24.18
N CYS A 10 -14.23 -4.07 -24.79
CA CYS A 10 -13.96 -2.70 -24.36
C CYS A 10 -14.47 -2.53 -22.92
N ALA A 11 -13.68 -1.89 -22.07
CA ALA A 11 -14.07 -1.56 -20.70
C ALA A 11 -15.42 -0.84 -20.70
N GLN A 12 -16.34 -1.28 -19.86
CA GLN A 12 -17.63 -0.62 -19.68
C GLN A 12 -17.44 0.79 -19.07
N PRO A 13 -18.35 1.75 -19.34
CA PRO A 13 -18.29 3.07 -18.73
C PRO A 13 -18.51 2.99 -17.21
N PRO A 14 -18.01 3.96 -16.41
CA PRO A 14 -18.28 4.02 -14.98
C PRO A 14 -19.79 4.03 -14.66
N LEU A 15 -20.13 3.51 -13.49
CA LEU A 15 -21.50 3.46 -13.00
C LEU A 15 -21.81 4.64 -12.08
N ASP A 16 -23.02 5.18 -12.19
CA ASP A 16 -23.49 6.30 -11.35
C ASP A 16 -24.14 5.85 -10.03
N SER A 17 -24.28 4.54 -9.82
CA SER A 17 -24.83 3.95 -8.60
C SER A 17 -24.26 2.55 -8.33
N ILE A 18 -24.35 2.11 -7.08
CA ILE A 18 -23.91 0.75 -6.69
C ILE A 18 -24.89 -0.28 -7.28
N PRO A 19 -24.43 -1.24 -8.10
CA PRO A 19 -25.30 -2.25 -8.70
C PRO A 19 -26.05 -3.12 -7.68
N PRO A 20 -27.29 -3.54 -8.00
CA PRO A 20 -27.92 -4.65 -7.29
C PRO A 20 -27.03 -5.89 -7.38
N GLY A 21 -26.57 -6.42 -6.25
CA GLY A 21 -25.71 -7.61 -6.18
C GLY A 21 -24.35 -7.38 -5.52
N ILE A 22 -23.95 -6.12 -5.30
CA ILE A 22 -22.77 -5.81 -4.48
C ILE A 22 -23.15 -5.90 -2.99
N GLY A 23 -22.67 -6.93 -2.30
CA GLY A 23 -22.88 -7.15 -0.87
C GLY A 23 -21.60 -7.01 -0.05
N CYS A 24 -20.43 -7.19 -0.65
CA CYS A 24 -19.13 -7.09 0.02
C CYS A 24 -18.02 -6.57 -0.91
N ALA A 25 -16.83 -6.31 -0.34
CA ALA A 25 -15.68 -5.82 -1.10
C ALA A 25 -15.22 -6.79 -2.20
N ARG A 26 -15.39 -8.10 -2.00
CA ARG A 26 -14.99 -9.12 -2.98
C ARG A 26 -15.82 -9.07 -4.27
N ASP A 27 -17.09 -8.68 -4.16
CA ASP A 27 -17.97 -8.57 -5.33
C ASP A 27 -17.47 -7.49 -6.32
N TYR A 28 -16.76 -6.46 -5.81
CA TYR A 28 -16.11 -5.47 -6.66
C TYR A 28 -14.92 -6.04 -7.44
N GLU A 29 -14.22 -7.05 -6.93
CA GLU A 29 -13.11 -7.70 -7.65
C GLU A 29 -13.64 -8.43 -8.89
N ASP A 30 -14.78 -9.10 -8.78
CA ASP A 30 -15.44 -9.77 -9.91
C ASP A 30 -16.06 -8.76 -10.88
N LEU A 31 -16.69 -7.69 -10.36
CA LEU A 31 -17.27 -6.64 -11.18
C LEU A 31 -16.18 -5.91 -11.99
N ALA A 32 -15.05 -5.57 -11.37
CA ALA A 32 -13.96 -4.79 -11.98
C ALA A 32 -13.44 -5.38 -13.30
N ARG A 33 -13.51 -6.70 -13.50
CA ARG A 33 -13.15 -7.38 -14.76
C ARG A 33 -13.88 -6.85 -15.99
N HIS A 34 -15.07 -6.28 -15.80
CA HIS A 34 -15.90 -5.75 -16.88
C HIS A 34 -15.61 -4.26 -17.19
N PHE A 35 -14.98 -3.55 -16.24
CA PHE A 35 -14.73 -2.10 -16.32
C PHE A 35 -13.25 -1.75 -16.47
N MET A 36 -12.35 -2.70 -16.25
CA MET A 36 -10.92 -2.53 -16.41
C MET A 36 -10.42 -3.25 -17.66
N ALA A 37 -9.44 -2.65 -18.34
CA ALA A 37 -8.73 -3.35 -19.41
C ALA A 37 -8.09 -4.64 -18.83
N PRO A 38 -8.19 -5.80 -19.51
CA PRO A 38 -7.73 -7.07 -18.94
C PRO A 38 -6.29 -7.03 -18.41
N PRO A 39 -5.30 -6.43 -19.10
CA PRO A 39 -3.94 -6.37 -18.55
C PRO A 39 -3.84 -5.55 -17.26
N SER A 40 -4.58 -4.44 -17.16
CA SER A 40 -4.62 -3.60 -15.96
C SER A 40 -5.30 -4.31 -14.79
N TYR A 41 -6.40 -5.03 -15.06
CA TYR A 41 -7.06 -5.85 -14.05
C TYR A 41 -6.10 -6.91 -13.50
N GLU A 42 -5.41 -7.65 -14.38
CA GLU A 42 -4.46 -8.70 -13.98
C GLU A 42 -3.30 -8.14 -13.15
N TYR A 43 -2.86 -6.91 -13.42
CA TYR A 43 -1.85 -6.23 -12.61
C TYR A 43 -2.36 -5.77 -11.24
N VAL A 44 -3.56 -5.20 -11.17
CA VAL A 44 -4.13 -4.70 -9.91
C VAL A 44 -4.54 -5.84 -8.99
N ALA A 45 -5.19 -6.87 -9.53
CA ALA A 45 -5.62 -8.04 -8.76
C ALA A 45 -4.47 -9.04 -8.47
N GLY A 46 -3.33 -8.91 -9.14
CA GLY A 46 -2.17 -9.80 -9.00
C GLY A 46 -1.20 -9.41 -7.88
N GLY A 47 -0.29 -10.33 -7.58
CA GLY A 47 0.87 -10.19 -6.70
C GLY A 47 2.18 -10.05 -7.49
N SER A 48 3.21 -10.74 -7.00
CA SER A 48 4.46 -11.03 -7.72
C SER A 48 4.59 -12.55 -7.97
N GLY A 49 5.61 -12.95 -8.75
CA GLY A 49 5.90 -14.36 -8.98
C GLY A 49 4.71 -15.13 -9.58
N ARG A 50 4.20 -16.11 -8.85
CA ARG A 50 3.04 -16.95 -9.22
C ARG A 50 1.81 -16.69 -8.33
N ASP A 51 1.76 -15.55 -7.64
CA ASP A 51 0.67 -15.16 -6.73
C ASP A 51 0.51 -16.12 -5.53
N VAL A 52 1.57 -16.83 -5.14
CA VAL A 52 1.52 -17.79 -4.02
C VAL A 52 1.23 -17.05 -2.72
N THR A 53 1.91 -15.94 -2.46
CA THR A 53 1.70 -15.13 -1.26
C THR A 53 0.31 -14.48 -1.24
N VAL A 54 -0.22 -14.07 -2.39
CA VAL A 54 -1.59 -13.52 -2.50
C VAL A 54 -2.61 -14.56 -2.06
N ALA A 55 -2.50 -15.78 -2.59
CA ALA A 55 -3.37 -16.89 -2.18
C ALA A 55 -3.20 -17.23 -0.70
N ALA A 56 -1.97 -17.20 -0.19
CA ALA A 56 -1.67 -17.47 1.21
C ALA A 56 -2.28 -16.44 2.17
N ASN A 57 -2.29 -15.15 1.81
CA ASN A 57 -2.93 -14.09 2.60
C ASN A 57 -4.43 -14.37 2.80
N LEU A 58 -5.14 -14.66 1.71
CA LEU A 58 -6.56 -14.99 1.76
C LEU A 58 -6.83 -16.28 2.55
N ALA A 59 -6.02 -17.32 2.29
CA ALA A 59 -6.16 -18.61 2.97
C ALA A 59 -5.90 -18.52 4.48
N ALA A 60 -5.02 -17.63 4.91
CA ALA A 60 -4.71 -17.43 6.33
C ALA A 60 -5.94 -17.00 7.12
N PHE A 61 -6.75 -16.06 6.61
CA PHE A 61 -7.98 -15.62 7.30
C PHE A 61 -8.98 -16.76 7.47
N ALA A 62 -9.10 -17.67 6.50
CA ALA A 62 -10.01 -18.81 6.56
C ALA A 62 -9.67 -19.84 7.66
N GLN A 63 -8.45 -19.78 8.20
CA GLN A 63 -8.02 -20.65 9.31
C GLN A 63 -8.46 -20.13 10.69
N TRP A 64 -8.93 -18.88 10.77
CA TRP A 64 -9.37 -18.28 12.02
C TRP A 64 -10.88 -18.33 12.16
N ALA A 65 -11.34 -18.75 13.34
CA ALA A 65 -12.73 -18.70 13.74
C ALA A 65 -12.90 -17.78 14.95
N MET A 66 -14.09 -17.20 15.08
CA MET A 66 -14.45 -16.37 16.22
C MET A 66 -15.36 -17.16 17.16
N TYR A 67 -15.08 -17.10 18.46
CA TYR A 67 -16.00 -17.61 19.48
C TYR A 67 -17.01 -16.51 19.86
N PRO A 68 -18.30 -16.63 19.48
CA PRO A 68 -19.30 -15.69 19.95
C PRO A 68 -19.47 -15.85 21.47
N ARG A 69 -19.56 -14.73 22.18
CA ARG A 69 -19.76 -14.72 23.64
C ARG A 69 -21.23 -14.42 23.93
N LEU A 70 -21.92 -15.41 24.51
CA LEU A 70 -23.36 -15.33 24.82
C LEU A 70 -23.64 -14.33 25.96
N LEU A 71 -24.86 -13.79 25.96
CA LEU A 71 -25.42 -12.93 27.04
C LEU A 71 -24.58 -11.69 27.37
N ARG A 72 -23.82 -11.16 26.41
CA ARG A 72 -23.14 -9.87 26.53
C ARG A 72 -24.09 -8.75 26.11
N ASP A 73 -24.25 -7.75 26.97
CA ASP A 73 -24.90 -6.50 26.58
C ASP A 73 -24.00 -5.76 25.58
N VAL A 74 -24.50 -5.58 24.36
CA VAL A 74 -23.81 -4.91 23.25
C VAL A 74 -24.53 -3.63 22.82
N SER A 75 -25.49 -3.14 23.62
CA SER A 75 -26.27 -1.94 23.30
C SER A 75 -25.43 -0.67 23.14
N ALA A 76 -24.26 -0.61 23.79
CA ALA A 76 -23.29 0.48 23.69
C ALA A 76 -22.10 0.18 22.75
N GLY A 77 -22.18 -0.88 21.92
CA GLY A 77 -21.10 -1.31 21.04
C GLY A 77 -20.69 -0.25 20.02
N HIS A 78 -19.38 -0.12 19.78
CA HIS A 78 -18.83 0.77 18.76
C HIS A 78 -17.51 0.25 18.17
N THR A 79 -17.13 0.78 17.02
CA THR A 79 -15.88 0.43 16.31
C THR A 79 -14.74 1.40 16.56
N ARG A 80 -14.97 2.51 17.28
CA ARG A 80 -13.93 3.53 17.50
C ARG A 80 -12.68 2.93 18.14
N VAL A 81 -11.52 3.34 17.65
CA VAL A 81 -10.20 2.90 18.14
C VAL A 81 -9.26 4.09 18.27
N THR A 82 -8.41 4.07 19.28
CA THR A 82 -7.35 5.09 19.46
C THR A 82 -6.00 4.47 19.12
N LEU A 83 -5.26 5.09 18.21
CA LEU A 83 -3.88 4.72 17.86
C LEU A 83 -2.99 5.94 18.11
N GLY A 84 -2.10 5.83 19.11
CA GLY A 84 -1.31 6.97 19.56
C GLY A 84 -2.22 8.06 20.15
N LEU A 85 -2.17 9.26 19.59
CA LEU A 85 -2.96 10.42 20.02
C LEU A 85 -4.24 10.63 19.17
N GLU A 86 -4.46 9.80 18.15
CA GLU A 86 -5.60 9.93 17.24
C GLU A 86 -6.68 8.89 17.54
N THR A 87 -7.95 9.31 17.43
CA THR A 87 -9.12 8.42 17.53
C THR A 87 -9.80 8.31 16.17
N PHE A 88 -9.96 7.08 15.69
CA PHE A 88 -10.58 6.73 14.42
C PHE A 88 -12.02 6.27 14.65
N ALA A 89 -12.91 6.54 13.68
CA ALA A 89 -14.30 6.10 13.73
C ALA A 89 -14.43 4.56 13.74
N HIS A 90 -13.50 3.88 13.07
CA HIS A 90 -13.44 2.43 12.93
C HIS A 90 -11.98 1.97 12.72
N PRO A 91 -11.65 0.67 12.92
CA PRO A 91 -10.28 0.17 12.86
C PRO A 91 -9.86 -0.20 11.43
N LEU A 92 -10.32 0.57 10.44
CA LEU A 92 -10.03 0.33 9.02
C LEU A 92 -9.46 1.61 8.43
N LEU A 93 -8.36 1.47 7.68
CA LEU A 93 -7.69 2.55 6.98
C LEU A 93 -7.56 2.13 5.50
N LEU A 94 -7.53 3.09 4.59
CA LEU A 94 -7.21 2.80 3.19
C LEU A 94 -5.69 2.74 3.04
N ALA A 95 -5.19 1.55 2.69
CA ALA A 95 -3.78 1.30 2.46
C ALA A 95 -3.24 2.12 1.27
N PRO A 96 -1.93 2.41 1.23
CA PRO A 96 -1.34 3.14 0.11
C PRO A 96 -1.26 2.25 -1.13
N VAL A 97 -2.05 2.59 -2.13
CA VAL A 97 -2.03 1.96 -3.45
C VAL A 97 -1.62 3.02 -4.48
N ALA A 98 -0.75 2.63 -5.40
CA ALA A 98 -0.27 3.51 -6.46
C ALA A 98 -1.22 3.49 -7.67
N PHE A 99 -1.18 4.53 -8.49
CA PHE A 99 -1.79 4.55 -9.83
C PHE A 99 -3.28 4.15 -9.86
N HIS A 100 -4.12 4.81 -9.06
CA HIS A 100 -5.57 4.54 -9.06
C HIS A 100 -6.22 4.81 -10.43
N ASN A 101 -5.56 5.59 -11.29
CA ASN A 101 -5.97 5.81 -12.67
C ASN A 101 -5.93 4.55 -13.56
N LEU A 102 -5.32 3.45 -13.10
CA LEU A 102 -5.45 2.13 -13.71
C LEU A 102 -6.86 1.56 -13.58
N ALA A 103 -7.61 1.96 -12.54
CA ALA A 103 -8.95 1.50 -12.25
C ALA A 103 -10.03 2.53 -12.65
N HIS A 104 -9.78 3.82 -12.41
CA HIS A 104 -10.76 4.87 -12.70
C HIS A 104 -10.09 6.23 -12.99
N SER A 105 -10.61 7.00 -13.96
CA SER A 105 -9.98 8.26 -14.40
C SER A 105 -9.87 9.32 -13.30
N GLU A 106 -10.76 9.32 -12.31
CA GLU A 106 -10.66 10.23 -11.16
C GLU A 106 -9.60 9.84 -10.12
N GLY A 107 -9.05 8.62 -10.24
CA GLY A 107 -7.93 8.13 -9.44
C GLY A 107 -8.08 8.36 -7.94
N GLU A 108 -7.00 8.85 -7.33
CA GLU A 108 -6.90 9.05 -5.88
C GLU A 108 -7.85 10.16 -5.38
N LEU A 109 -8.36 11.06 -6.23
CA LEU A 109 -9.33 12.07 -5.82
C LEU A 109 -10.69 11.44 -5.47
N ALA A 110 -11.14 10.46 -6.24
CA ALA A 110 -12.36 9.71 -5.92
C ALA A 110 -12.19 8.92 -4.63
N THR A 111 -11.03 8.27 -4.44
CA THR A 111 -10.71 7.56 -3.20
C THR A 111 -10.68 8.50 -1.98
N ALA A 112 -10.09 9.69 -2.13
CA ALA A 112 -10.02 10.68 -1.06
C ALA A 112 -11.40 11.20 -0.64
N ARG A 113 -12.29 11.47 -1.61
CA ARG A 113 -13.68 11.85 -1.31
C ARG A 113 -14.44 10.73 -0.61
N ALA A 114 -14.26 9.48 -1.06
CA ALA A 114 -14.87 8.33 -0.39
C ALA A 114 -14.36 8.19 1.06
N ALA A 115 -13.05 8.30 1.27
CA ALA A 115 -12.44 8.25 2.60
C ALA A 115 -13.00 9.34 3.53
N HIS A 116 -13.18 10.55 3.01
CA HIS A 116 -13.81 11.63 3.77
C HIS A 116 -15.27 11.29 4.14
N ALA A 117 -16.06 10.84 3.17
CA ALA A 117 -17.47 10.49 3.36
C ALA A 117 -17.67 9.33 4.35
N THR A 118 -16.73 8.38 4.40
CA THR A 118 -16.78 7.22 5.30
C THR A 118 -16.02 7.42 6.61
N GLN A 119 -15.43 8.60 6.84
CA GLN A 119 -14.58 8.89 8.01
C GLN A 119 -13.41 7.90 8.16
N THR A 120 -12.89 7.42 7.03
CA THR A 120 -11.79 6.48 6.96
C THR A 120 -10.48 7.24 6.75
N CYS A 121 -9.43 6.88 7.49
CA CYS A 121 -8.11 7.47 7.23
C CYS A 121 -7.57 6.98 5.89
N LEU A 122 -7.14 7.93 5.05
CA LEU A 122 -6.47 7.64 3.78
C LEU A 122 -4.95 7.65 3.97
N VAL A 123 -4.28 6.55 3.64
CA VAL A 123 -2.82 6.55 3.46
C VAL A 123 -2.50 6.80 1.98
N GLY A 124 -2.13 8.04 1.62
CA GLY A 124 -1.84 8.41 0.23
C GLY A 124 -0.48 7.90 -0.24
N SER A 125 -0.38 7.36 -1.45
CA SER A 125 0.88 6.81 -1.98
C SER A 125 1.82 7.90 -2.51
N THR A 126 3.14 7.69 -2.34
CA THR A 126 4.16 8.44 -3.07
C THR A 126 3.92 8.39 -4.59
N LEU A 127 3.47 7.23 -5.11
CA LEU A 127 3.24 6.96 -6.54
C LEU A 127 1.79 7.23 -6.97
N SER A 128 1.07 8.12 -6.26
CA SER A 128 -0.27 8.54 -6.65
C SER A 128 -0.28 9.23 -8.03
N SER A 129 -1.36 9.04 -8.79
CA SER A 129 -1.62 9.69 -10.08
C SER A 129 -1.98 11.17 -9.93
N CYS A 130 -2.42 11.56 -8.73
CA CYS A 130 -2.71 12.93 -8.32
C CYS A 130 -1.68 13.42 -7.29
N THR A 131 -1.45 14.73 -7.23
CA THR A 131 -0.50 15.28 -6.25
C THR A 131 -1.05 15.13 -4.83
N LEU A 132 -0.16 14.98 -3.85
CA LEU A 132 -0.52 14.84 -2.44
C LEU A 132 -1.35 16.03 -1.94
N GLU A 133 -1.14 17.23 -2.49
CA GLU A 133 -1.93 18.43 -2.15
C GLU A 133 -3.36 18.35 -2.70
N ALA A 134 -3.52 17.83 -3.92
CA ALA A 134 -4.85 17.63 -4.51
C ALA A 134 -5.62 16.54 -3.75
N VAL A 135 -4.95 15.45 -3.39
CA VAL A 135 -5.52 14.37 -2.57
C VAL A 135 -5.91 14.91 -1.19
N ALA A 136 -5.02 15.66 -0.52
CA ALA A 136 -5.27 16.23 0.81
C ALA A 136 -6.47 17.18 0.85
N ARG A 137 -6.72 17.95 -0.22
CA ARG A 137 -7.91 18.82 -0.31
C ARG A 137 -9.23 18.05 -0.37
N MET A 138 -9.22 16.84 -0.93
CA MET A 138 -10.41 15.99 -1.06
C MET A 138 -10.59 15.03 0.12
N ALA A 139 -9.48 14.68 0.77
CA ALA A 139 -9.47 13.79 1.92
C ALA A 139 -9.98 14.51 3.19
N GLY A 140 -10.48 13.71 4.15
CA GLY A 140 -10.82 14.22 5.47
C GLY A 140 -9.59 14.63 6.30
N ALA A 141 -9.83 15.02 7.55
CA ALA A 141 -8.76 15.37 8.50
C ALA A 141 -7.78 14.21 8.75
N GLN A 142 -8.26 12.96 8.70
CA GLN A 142 -7.44 11.77 8.89
C GLN A 142 -6.83 11.33 7.57
N ARG A 143 -5.56 11.74 7.36
CA ARG A 143 -4.78 11.36 6.18
C ARG A 143 -3.31 11.21 6.55
N TRP A 144 -2.73 10.09 6.15
CA TRP A 144 -1.31 9.79 6.30
C TRP A 144 -0.65 9.70 4.93
N PHE A 145 0.67 9.92 4.86
CA PHE A 145 1.40 9.89 3.60
C PHE A 145 2.38 8.73 3.59
N GLN A 146 2.22 7.82 2.64
CA GLN A 146 3.20 6.77 2.41
C GLN A 146 4.38 7.31 1.62
N LEU A 147 5.59 7.06 2.15
CA LEU A 147 6.86 7.51 1.62
C LEU A 147 7.70 6.33 1.12
N TYR A 148 8.22 6.46 -0.09
CA TYR A 148 9.41 5.72 -0.54
C TYR A 148 10.64 6.61 -0.43
N PHE A 149 11.79 6.03 -0.07
CA PHE A 149 13.06 6.73 -0.22
C PHE A 149 13.32 7.02 -1.69
N GLN A 150 13.71 8.27 -1.96
CA GLN A 150 14.08 8.71 -3.28
C GLN A 150 15.61 8.60 -3.42
N PRO A 151 16.14 8.40 -4.64
CA PRO A 151 17.58 8.27 -4.85
C PRO A 151 18.40 9.43 -4.26
N ARG A 152 17.82 10.64 -4.23
CA ARG A 152 18.39 11.80 -3.55
C ARG A 152 17.65 12.06 -2.24
N ARG A 153 18.40 12.22 -1.15
CA ARG A 153 17.86 12.59 0.17
C ARG A 153 17.07 13.91 0.14
N ASP A 154 17.52 14.88 -0.66
CA ASP A 154 16.81 16.15 -0.82
C ASP A 154 15.41 15.97 -1.42
N ASP A 155 15.24 15.03 -2.36
CA ASP A 155 13.94 14.75 -2.97
C ASP A 155 13.02 14.02 -1.96
N THR A 156 13.59 13.17 -1.10
CA THR A 156 12.86 12.56 0.03
C THR A 156 12.42 13.63 1.03
N ARG A 157 13.30 14.57 1.38
CA ARG A 157 12.99 15.69 2.29
C ARG A 157 11.92 16.61 1.69
N ALA A 158 11.99 16.92 0.40
CA ALA A 158 10.99 17.73 -0.29
C ALA A 158 9.59 17.08 -0.26
N LEU A 159 9.49 15.75 -0.39
CA LEU A 159 8.22 15.04 -0.23
C LEU A 159 7.67 15.13 1.20
N LEU A 160 8.53 14.99 2.21
CA LEU A 160 8.14 15.15 3.63
C LEU A 160 7.61 16.56 3.91
N GLU A 161 8.33 17.58 3.46
CA GLU A 161 7.94 18.99 3.64
C GLU A 161 6.59 19.28 3.00
N ARG A 162 6.37 18.77 1.78
CA ARG A 162 5.07 18.88 1.09
C ARG A 162 3.96 18.14 1.83
N ALA A 163 4.21 16.93 2.32
CA ALA A 163 3.24 16.19 3.12
C ALA A 163 2.85 16.93 4.40
N LEU A 164 3.84 17.48 5.13
CA LEU A 164 3.59 18.29 6.32
C LEU A 164 2.78 19.55 5.97
N ALA A 165 3.16 20.28 4.91
CA ALA A 165 2.47 21.49 4.48
C ALA A 165 1.03 21.22 4.00
N ALA A 166 0.76 20.06 3.41
CA ALA A 166 -0.58 19.62 3.03
C ALA A 166 -1.40 19.06 4.22
N GLY A 167 -0.83 19.06 5.44
CA GLY A 167 -1.50 18.65 6.67
C GLY A 167 -1.70 17.14 6.80
N TYR A 168 -0.78 16.34 6.27
CA TYR A 168 -0.73 14.91 6.58
C TYR A 168 -0.29 14.68 8.04
N GLY A 169 -0.97 13.77 8.73
CA GLY A 169 -0.78 13.54 10.17
C GLY A 169 0.29 12.53 10.54
N ALA A 170 0.73 11.68 9.61
CA ALA A 170 1.78 10.69 9.82
C ALA A 170 2.48 10.31 8.52
N ILE A 171 3.69 9.76 8.64
CA ILE A 171 4.47 9.22 7.52
C ILE A 171 4.50 7.69 7.61
N VAL A 172 4.14 7.00 6.54
CA VAL A 172 4.21 5.54 6.43
C VAL A 172 5.38 5.17 5.51
N VAL A 173 6.48 4.72 6.08
CA VAL A 173 7.69 4.36 5.32
C VAL A 173 7.58 2.91 4.87
N THR A 174 7.60 2.67 3.57
CA THR A 174 7.57 1.33 3.00
C THR A 174 8.98 0.80 2.80
N LEU A 175 9.32 -0.32 3.44
CA LEU A 175 10.66 -0.92 3.36
C LEU A 175 10.69 -2.27 2.63
N ASP A 176 9.54 -2.83 2.24
CA ASP A 176 9.42 -4.15 1.64
C ASP A 176 9.37 -4.15 0.10
N ALA A 177 9.65 -3.05 -0.58
CA ALA A 177 9.32 -2.89 -2.00
C ALA A 177 10.49 -2.36 -2.87
N ALA A 178 11.73 -2.69 -2.53
CA ALA A 178 12.91 -2.36 -3.35
C ALA A 178 12.87 -3.07 -4.73
N ILE A 179 12.24 -4.24 -4.80
CA ILE A 179 11.98 -4.96 -6.06
C ILE A 179 10.48 -5.15 -6.19
N GLN A 180 9.90 -4.59 -7.25
CA GLN A 180 8.48 -4.76 -7.58
C GLN A 180 8.34 -5.31 -8.99
N ALA A 181 8.17 -6.63 -9.08
CA ALA A 181 7.91 -7.30 -10.34
C ALA A 181 6.43 -7.68 -10.42
N ALA A 182 5.80 -7.42 -11.56
CA ALA A 182 4.45 -7.91 -11.83
C ALA A 182 4.43 -9.44 -11.84
N SER A 183 3.35 -10.05 -11.34
CA SER A 183 3.18 -11.49 -11.37
C SER A 183 3.14 -12.07 -12.78
N ALA A 184 3.37 -13.37 -12.88
CA ALA A 184 3.34 -14.10 -14.12
C ALA A 184 1.98 -14.00 -14.83
N ARG A 185 0.86 -13.84 -14.11
CA ARG A 185 -0.46 -13.58 -14.71
C ARG A 185 -0.51 -12.22 -15.43
N ALA A 186 -0.02 -11.16 -14.80
CA ALA A 186 0.05 -9.83 -15.40
C ALA A 186 1.05 -9.78 -16.57
N LEU A 187 2.19 -10.47 -16.46
CA LEU A 187 3.14 -10.56 -17.58
C LEU A 187 2.56 -11.31 -18.78
N ARG A 188 1.82 -12.40 -18.55
CA ARG A 188 1.15 -13.17 -19.60
C ARG A 188 -0.02 -12.42 -20.24
N SER A 189 -0.71 -11.56 -19.50
CA SER A 189 -1.75 -10.69 -20.07
C SER A 189 -1.18 -9.58 -20.95
N GLY A 190 0.15 -9.43 -20.99
CA GLY A 190 0.82 -8.37 -21.73
C GLY A 190 0.85 -7.03 -20.99
N PHE A 191 0.65 -7.04 -19.66
CA PHE A 191 0.66 -5.79 -18.89
C PHE A 191 1.97 -5.03 -19.09
N ARG A 192 1.82 -3.74 -19.39
CA ARG A 192 2.86 -2.72 -19.34
C ARG A 192 2.25 -1.52 -18.65
N MET A 193 3.01 -0.89 -17.77
CA MET A 193 2.55 0.34 -17.14
C MET A 193 2.24 1.38 -18.24
N PRO A 194 1.02 1.91 -18.33
CA PRO A 194 0.69 2.92 -19.32
C PRO A 194 1.59 4.15 -19.16
N LEU A 195 2.01 4.77 -20.27
CA LEU A 195 2.88 5.96 -20.23
C LEU A 195 2.26 7.14 -19.46
N ALA A 196 0.93 7.21 -19.40
CA ALA A 196 0.21 8.21 -18.63
C ALA A 196 0.21 7.94 -17.11
N CYS A 197 0.56 6.73 -16.68
CA CYS A 197 0.70 6.37 -15.26
C CYS A 197 2.05 6.84 -14.74
N VAL A 198 2.12 8.13 -14.40
CA VAL A 198 3.31 8.77 -13.83
C VAL A 198 2.97 9.25 -12.42
N GLY A 199 3.82 8.92 -11.44
CA GLY A 199 3.65 9.35 -10.05
C GLY A 199 3.69 10.88 -9.99
N ALA A 200 2.54 11.51 -9.75
CA ALA A 200 2.39 12.96 -9.85
C ALA A 200 3.27 13.70 -8.84
N ASN A 201 3.54 13.08 -7.69
CA ASN A 201 4.42 13.64 -6.67
C ASN A 201 5.89 13.69 -7.08
N LEU A 202 6.30 12.87 -8.07
CA LEU A 202 7.69 12.70 -8.49
C LEU A 202 8.04 13.45 -9.78
N ARG A 203 7.07 14.11 -10.43
CA ARG A 203 7.26 14.78 -11.73
C ARG A 203 8.34 15.86 -11.74
N ALA A 204 8.58 16.52 -10.61
CA ALA A 204 9.55 17.61 -10.48
C ALA A 204 10.93 17.15 -9.98
N GLN A 205 11.13 15.84 -9.79
CA GLN A 205 12.39 15.32 -9.27
C GLN A 205 13.48 15.30 -10.33
N ALA A 206 14.72 15.47 -9.87
CA ALA A 206 15.87 15.32 -10.73
C ALA A 206 15.98 13.87 -11.22
N VAL A 207 16.49 13.69 -12.44
CA VAL A 207 16.83 12.35 -12.93
C VAL A 207 17.94 11.79 -12.04
N ALA A 208 17.67 10.64 -11.44
CA ALA A 208 18.67 9.94 -10.65
C ALA A 208 19.86 9.53 -11.56
N PRO A 209 21.11 9.68 -11.08
CA PRO A 209 22.25 9.18 -11.82
C PRO A 209 22.11 7.67 -12.03
N GLN A 210 22.32 7.19 -13.25
CA GLN A 210 22.28 5.76 -13.52
C GLN A 210 23.48 5.08 -12.88
N VAL A 211 23.23 4.01 -12.13
CA VAL A 211 24.29 3.15 -11.60
C VAL A 211 24.94 2.43 -12.77
N VAL A 212 26.22 2.71 -13.00
CA VAL A 212 27.03 1.99 -14.00
C VAL A 212 27.57 0.74 -13.32
N LEU A 213 27.07 -0.41 -13.74
CA LEU A 213 27.51 -1.71 -13.23
C LEU A 213 28.78 -2.16 -13.97
N GLY A 214 29.76 -2.63 -13.20
CA GLY A 214 30.92 -3.35 -13.70
C GLY A 214 30.53 -4.72 -14.28
N VAL A 215 31.47 -5.35 -14.99
CA VAL A 215 31.25 -6.66 -15.63
C VAL A 215 30.92 -7.77 -14.63
N ASP A 216 31.47 -7.68 -13.43
CA ASP A 216 31.28 -8.67 -12.35
C ASP A 216 30.19 -8.29 -11.34
N ASP A 217 29.56 -7.13 -11.51
CA ASP A 217 28.53 -6.64 -10.57
C ASP A 217 27.20 -7.40 -10.76
N SER A 218 26.53 -7.70 -9.64
CA SER A 218 25.18 -8.26 -9.69
C SER A 218 24.19 -7.17 -10.09
N ARG A 219 23.44 -7.46 -11.16
CA ARG A 219 22.29 -6.64 -11.59
C ARG A 219 21.22 -6.48 -10.48
N ILE A 220 21.16 -7.42 -9.54
CA ILE A 220 20.23 -7.35 -8.42
C ILE A 220 20.85 -6.59 -7.25
N PHE A 221 21.99 -7.05 -6.73
CA PHE A 221 22.52 -6.52 -5.46
C PHE A 221 23.17 -5.15 -5.62
N GLN A 222 24.05 -4.98 -6.61
CA GLN A 222 24.68 -3.69 -6.91
C GLN A 222 23.82 -2.83 -7.85
N GLY A 223 22.86 -3.44 -8.57
CA GLY A 223 21.89 -2.75 -9.40
C GLY A 223 20.62 -2.36 -8.63
N VAL A 224 19.55 -3.12 -8.80
CA VAL A 224 18.20 -2.76 -8.30
C VAL A 224 18.15 -2.53 -6.78
N MET A 225 18.89 -3.31 -6.01
CA MET A 225 18.98 -3.19 -4.55
C MET A 225 20.01 -2.16 -4.09
N GLY A 226 20.80 -1.57 -5.00
CA GLY A 226 21.76 -0.52 -4.65
C GLY A 226 21.08 0.71 -4.04
N ASP A 227 19.83 0.97 -4.40
CA ASP A 227 18.99 2.05 -3.88
C ASP A 227 18.08 1.60 -2.72
N ALA A 228 18.19 0.35 -2.26
CA ALA A 228 17.37 -0.14 -1.15
C ALA A 228 17.76 0.59 0.16
N PRO A 229 16.77 1.09 0.92
CA PRO A 229 17.05 1.85 2.13
C PRO A 229 17.66 0.99 3.23
N THR A 230 18.53 1.60 4.02
CA THR A 230 19.17 0.96 5.17
C THR A 230 18.65 1.52 6.50
N TRP A 231 19.09 0.93 7.62
CA TRP A 231 18.86 1.47 8.96
C TRP A 231 19.37 2.91 9.11
N LEU A 232 20.46 3.27 8.43
CA LEU A 232 20.98 4.65 8.45
C LEU A 232 20.05 5.63 7.76
N ASP A 233 19.38 5.21 6.68
CA ASP A 233 18.42 6.05 5.96
C ASP A 233 17.14 6.24 6.77
N LEU A 234 16.67 5.20 7.45
CA LEU A 234 15.55 5.30 8.37
C LEU A 234 15.90 6.20 9.57
N ALA A 235 17.06 6.00 10.20
CA ALA A 235 17.51 6.86 11.30
C ALA A 235 17.64 8.33 10.87
N TRP A 236 18.19 8.59 9.67
CA TRP A 236 18.21 9.92 9.09
C TRP A 236 16.78 10.47 8.92
N LEU A 237 15.87 9.72 8.32
CA LEU A 237 14.48 10.16 8.10
C LEU A 237 13.77 10.55 9.39
N MET A 238 13.99 9.79 10.47
CA MET A 238 13.45 10.08 11.80
C MET A 238 13.90 11.46 12.33
N THR A 239 15.05 11.99 11.90
CA THR A 239 15.52 13.34 12.25
C THR A 239 14.93 14.45 11.38
N GLN A 240 14.29 14.12 10.26
CA GLN A 240 13.79 15.08 9.28
C GLN A 240 12.33 15.49 9.50
N THR A 241 11.60 14.82 10.40
CA THR A 241 10.18 15.12 10.64
C THR A 241 9.82 14.95 12.11
N SER A 242 8.86 15.74 12.57
CA SER A 242 8.20 15.58 13.87
C SER A 242 6.91 14.75 13.78
N LEU A 243 6.47 14.41 12.56
CA LEU A 243 5.30 13.56 12.37
C LEU A 243 5.59 12.13 12.86
N PRO A 244 4.59 11.43 13.43
CA PRO A 244 4.68 10.01 13.70
C PRO A 244 5.12 9.22 12.47
N VAL A 245 6.21 8.46 12.58
CA VAL A 245 6.70 7.58 11.52
C VAL A 245 6.23 6.16 11.79
N TRP A 246 5.51 5.60 10.84
CA TRP A 246 5.09 4.20 10.81
C TRP A 246 5.93 3.44 9.80
N VAL A 247 6.29 2.19 10.10
CA VAL A 247 7.06 1.36 9.17
C VAL A 247 6.20 0.22 8.64
N LYS A 248 6.08 0.15 7.31
CA LYS A 248 5.29 -0.83 6.56
C LYS A 248 6.20 -1.86 5.90
N GLY A 249 5.78 -3.12 6.00
CA GLY A 249 6.46 -4.25 5.38
C GLY A 249 7.17 -5.15 6.37
N VAL A 250 6.77 -5.11 7.65
CA VAL A 250 7.47 -5.83 8.71
C VAL A 250 6.83 -7.21 8.89
N LEU A 251 7.59 -8.26 8.60
CA LEU A 251 7.17 -9.66 8.80
C LEU A 251 7.94 -10.36 9.91
N HIS A 252 9.14 -9.87 10.26
CA HIS A 252 9.99 -10.52 11.25
C HIS A 252 9.89 -9.85 12.64
N PRO A 253 9.81 -10.63 13.74
CA PRO A 253 9.77 -10.08 15.10
C PRO A 253 11.00 -9.26 15.48
N ASP A 254 12.19 -9.65 15.02
CA ASP A 254 13.43 -8.93 15.36
C ASP A 254 13.47 -7.54 14.72
N ASP A 255 13.02 -7.42 13.47
CA ASP A 255 12.89 -6.13 12.78
C ASP A 255 11.90 -5.24 13.53
N ALA A 256 10.78 -5.81 13.99
CA ALA A 256 9.80 -5.09 14.78
C ALA A 256 10.40 -4.53 16.09
N CYS A 257 11.20 -5.34 16.79
CA CYS A 257 11.91 -4.91 17.99
C CYS A 257 12.92 -3.79 17.71
N ALA A 258 13.73 -3.92 16.66
CA ALA A 258 14.71 -2.91 16.27
C ALA A 258 14.03 -1.59 15.89
N LEU A 259 12.93 -1.65 15.13
CA LEU A 259 12.13 -0.49 14.74
C LEU A 259 11.52 0.21 15.96
N LYS A 260 10.98 -0.54 16.92
CA LYS A 260 10.49 0.01 18.18
C LYS A 260 11.60 0.70 18.97
N GLN A 261 12.80 0.10 19.04
CA GLN A 261 13.96 0.71 19.71
C GLN A 261 14.43 1.99 19.03
N LEU A 262 14.32 2.08 17.70
CA LEU A 262 14.62 3.29 16.92
C LEU A 262 13.59 4.41 17.17
N GLY A 263 12.43 4.11 17.76
CA GLY A 263 11.42 5.09 18.14
C GLY A 263 10.34 5.36 17.09
N VAL A 264 10.09 4.41 16.18
CA VAL A 264 8.95 4.52 15.25
C VAL A 264 7.64 4.52 16.04
N ALA A 265 6.63 5.25 15.55
CA ALA A 265 5.33 5.39 16.20
C ALA A 265 4.47 4.13 16.13
N GLY A 266 4.69 3.29 15.12
CA GLY A 266 3.96 2.05 14.93
C GLY A 266 4.49 1.23 13.76
N ILE A 267 3.99 0.00 13.67
CA ILE A 267 4.38 -0.96 12.64
C ILE A 267 3.14 -1.40 11.86
N ILE A 268 3.31 -1.62 10.55
CA ILE A 268 2.32 -2.27 9.69
C ILE A 268 2.87 -3.62 9.26
N VAL A 269 2.27 -4.69 9.78
CA VAL A 269 2.55 -6.06 9.33
C VAL A 269 1.97 -6.22 7.93
N SER A 270 2.85 -6.39 6.97
CA SER A 270 2.55 -6.27 5.54
C SER A 270 3.53 -7.13 4.76
N ASN A 271 3.05 -7.81 3.72
CA ASN A 271 3.88 -8.38 2.66
C ASN A 271 3.60 -7.71 1.30
N HIS A 272 3.14 -6.46 1.35
CA HIS A 272 2.81 -5.63 0.20
C HIS A 272 1.66 -6.20 -0.64
N GLY A 273 0.70 -6.87 -0.02
CA GLY A 273 -0.37 -7.59 -0.75
C GLY A 273 0.16 -8.73 -1.61
N GLY A 274 1.26 -9.38 -1.19
CA GLY A 274 1.92 -10.43 -1.96
C GLY A 274 2.63 -9.94 -3.23
N ARG A 275 2.98 -8.65 -3.32
CA ARG A 275 3.56 -8.01 -4.52
C ARG A 275 5.07 -7.78 -4.46
N SER A 276 5.71 -8.17 -3.36
CA SER A 276 7.16 -8.11 -3.19
C SER A 276 7.77 -9.49 -3.36
N LEU A 277 8.11 -10.17 -2.27
CA LEU A 277 8.65 -11.53 -2.27
C LEU A 277 7.53 -12.57 -2.34
N ASP A 278 7.36 -13.23 -3.49
CA ASP A 278 6.46 -14.37 -3.60
C ASP A 278 7.05 -15.59 -2.87
N GLY A 279 6.23 -16.26 -2.05
CA GLY A 279 6.68 -17.27 -1.08
C GLY A 279 7.00 -16.71 0.32
N ALA A 280 6.87 -15.40 0.54
CA ALA A 280 6.86 -14.82 1.89
C ALA A 280 5.66 -15.36 2.72
N PRO A 281 5.76 -15.37 4.07
CA PRO A 281 4.63 -15.74 4.91
C PRO A 281 3.43 -14.81 4.70
N ALA A 282 2.23 -15.34 4.89
CA ALA A 282 1.02 -14.53 4.97
C ALA A 282 1.15 -13.51 6.11
N SER A 283 0.77 -12.25 5.89
CA SER A 283 0.93 -11.17 6.88
C SER A 283 0.19 -11.50 8.18
N LEU A 284 -1.01 -12.09 8.10
CA LEU A 284 -1.78 -12.53 9.27
C LEU A 284 -1.01 -13.58 10.10
N GLY A 285 -0.24 -14.46 9.45
CA GLY A 285 0.63 -15.43 10.13
C GLY A 285 1.79 -14.78 10.88
N ALA A 286 2.33 -13.66 10.35
CA ALA A 286 3.37 -12.88 11.00
C ALA A 286 2.85 -12.00 12.15
N LEU A 287 1.55 -11.68 12.17
CA LEU A 287 0.95 -10.75 13.14
C LEU A 287 1.15 -11.19 14.60
N SER A 288 0.93 -12.48 14.90
CA SER A 288 1.01 -13.00 16.28
C SER A 288 2.46 -13.00 16.81
N PRO A 289 3.47 -13.54 16.10
CA PRO A 289 4.87 -13.43 16.51
C PRO A 289 5.34 -11.98 16.69
N VAL A 290 4.97 -11.07 15.77
CA VAL A 290 5.32 -9.65 15.87
C VAL A 290 4.69 -9.00 17.10
N ARG A 291 3.39 -9.25 17.36
CA ARG A 291 2.71 -8.77 18.57
C ARG A 291 3.38 -9.31 19.84
N ALA A 292 3.76 -10.58 19.87
CA ALA A 292 4.43 -11.18 21.04
C ALA A 292 5.75 -10.47 21.36
N ALA A 293 6.58 -10.19 20.34
CA ALA A 293 7.85 -9.50 20.49
C ALA A 293 7.71 -8.05 20.95
N LEU A 294 6.73 -7.32 20.40
CA LEU A 294 6.49 -5.91 20.74
C LEU A 294 5.84 -5.70 22.12
N ARG A 295 5.25 -6.76 22.68
CA ARG A 295 4.36 -6.77 23.86
C ARG A 295 3.08 -5.96 23.63
N ALA A 296 2.19 -5.96 24.63
CA ALA A 296 0.95 -5.21 24.59
C ALA A 296 1.19 -3.69 24.53
N GLY A 297 0.30 -2.97 23.85
CA GLY A 297 0.25 -1.50 23.85
C GLY A 297 1.04 -0.81 22.73
N PHE A 298 2.00 -1.46 22.08
CA PHE A 298 2.66 -0.86 20.90
C PHE A 298 1.70 -0.86 19.69
N PRO A 299 1.51 0.28 18.99
CA PRO A 299 0.61 0.37 17.85
C PRO A 299 1.01 -0.57 16.70
N LEU A 300 0.05 -1.35 16.23
CA LEU A 300 0.24 -2.33 15.16
C LEU A 300 -0.96 -2.29 14.23
N LEU A 301 -0.69 -2.17 12.94
CA LEU A 301 -1.66 -2.33 11.86
C LEU A 301 -1.34 -3.60 11.07
N LEU A 302 -2.33 -4.09 10.34
CA LEU A 302 -2.21 -5.21 9.43
C LEU A 302 -2.75 -4.79 8.06
N ASP A 303 -2.05 -5.15 7.00
CA ASP A 303 -2.62 -5.28 5.65
C ASP A 303 -2.21 -6.62 5.02
N SER A 304 -2.63 -6.81 3.76
CA SER A 304 -2.27 -7.88 2.82
C SER A 304 -3.23 -9.06 2.68
#